data_AF-A0A423UD87-F1
#
_entry.id   AF-A0A423UD87-F1
#
_cell.length_a   1.000
_cell.length_b   1.000
_cell.length_c   1.000
_cell.angle_alpha   90.00
_cell.angle_beta   90.00
_cell.angle_gamma   90.00
#
_symmetry.space_group_name_H-M   'P 1'
#
loop_
_entity.id
_entity.type
_entity.pdbx_description
1 polymer ?
#
loop_
_entity_poly.entity_id
_entity_poly.type
_entity_poly.pdbx_seq_one_letter_code
_entity_poly.pdbx_strand_id
1 'polypeptide(L)'
;MNPHPTAHDIEQRMMALLASFLHDPDTVSRLGNGTTTLRTVREEALGSSAGGKRIRALLAYDAFHAISCAAHNADQGHAMSDGSATADRSMLDLACAIEVYQTSALIHDDIIDESAVRRGRPSAHRHLSDVMADRRQGSGLALMLGNTLATASVAIAHEALSHLPNTEAGTRAFLDMQHAVEIGQMLDLSLERMPLDSPKDLVTAAVDVDHWKTASYTAVAPLELGALAGGMEPVRARRLARTVGAPLGLAFQLYDDLLDIVGSSARTGKPTGGDIREGKRTVLLADALNLADEPTRAYLAHAFTSEARDEDTITTVMAIYEDTGAIDSSRCRIDALLDDSVQALRDSGLATETIDALSHACSRVVPRTAHPGHPTHGTRTPPEHNGGM
;
A
#
# COMPACT_ATOMS: atom_id res chain seq x y z
N MET A 1 21.39 5.66 -19.27
CA MET A 1 20.28 5.66 -18.31
C MET A 1 19.12 4.93 -18.94
N ASN A 2 18.77 3.75 -18.43
CA ASN A 2 17.45 3.19 -18.74
C ASN A 2 16.39 4.14 -18.16
N PRO A 3 15.24 4.34 -18.84
CA PRO A 3 14.17 5.16 -18.29
C PRO A 3 13.69 4.55 -16.96
N HIS A 4 13.38 5.40 -15.97
CA HIS A 4 12.68 4.98 -14.75
C HIS A 4 11.43 4.17 -15.15
N PRO A 5 11.22 2.97 -14.58
CA PRO A 5 10.11 2.12 -14.93
C PRO A 5 8.81 2.80 -14.57
N THR A 6 7.87 2.77 -15.50
CA THR A 6 6.51 3.21 -15.26
C THR A 6 5.72 2.11 -14.54
N ALA A 7 4.54 2.46 -14.02
CA ALA A 7 3.59 1.47 -13.51
C ALA A 7 3.25 0.39 -14.57
N HIS A 8 3.26 0.76 -15.85
CA HIS A 8 3.04 -0.17 -16.96
C HIS A 8 4.20 -1.16 -17.13
N ASP A 9 5.45 -0.69 -17.01
CA ASP A 9 6.63 -1.56 -17.12
C ASP A 9 6.68 -2.59 -15.99
N ILE A 10 6.38 -2.15 -14.76
CA ILE A 10 6.26 -3.03 -13.58
C ILE A 10 5.17 -4.08 -13.80
N GLU A 11 4.02 -3.67 -14.34
CA GLU A 11 2.93 -4.60 -14.62
C GLU A 11 3.33 -5.64 -15.67
N GLN A 12 3.92 -5.23 -16.79
CA GLN A 12 4.38 -6.17 -17.83
C GLN A 12 5.41 -7.16 -17.29
N ARG A 13 6.36 -6.67 -16.48
CA ARG A 13 7.37 -7.54 -15.88
C ARG A 13 6.76 -8.52 -14.88
N MET A 14 5.85 -8.04 -14.03
CA MET A 14 5.14 -8.87 -13.06
C MET A 14 4.32 -9.97 -13.75
N MET A 15 3.62 -9.65 -14.85
CA MET A 15 2.87 -10.65 -15.63
C MET A 15 3.78 -11.71 -16.22
N ALA A 16 4.96 -11.34 -16.72
CA ALA A 16 5.94 -12.29 -17.23
C ALA A 16 6.47 -13.23 -16.13
N LEU A 17 6.77 -12.69 -14.95
CA LEU A 17 7.23 -13.47 -13.79
C LEU A 17 6.15 -14.46 -13.32
N LEU A 18 4.91 -14.00 -13.17
CA LEU A 18 3.78 -14.85 -12.77
C LEU A 18 3.47 -15.92 -13.83
N ALA A 19 3.48 -15.56 -15.11
CA ALA A 19 3.25 -16.50 -16.19
C ALA A 19 4.30 -17.62 -16.21
N SER A 20 5.56 -17.30 -15.87
CA SER A 20 6.64 -18.28 -15.73
C SER A 20 6.47 -19.15 -14.49
N PHE A 21 6.16 -18.56 -13.33
CA PHE A 21 6.00 -19.30 -12.08
C PHE A 21 4.80 -20.25 -12.09
N LEU A 22 3.68 -19.79 -12.67
CA LEU A 22 2.44 -20.57 -12.79
C LEU A 22 2.47 -21.56 -13.97
N HIS A 23 3.59 -21.65 -14.69
CA HIS A 23 3.77 -22.65 -15.74
C HIS A 23 4.23 -23.97 -15.13
N ASP A 24 3.33 -24.95 -15.08
CA ASP A 24 3.66 -26.34 -14.72
C ASP A 24 3.54 -27.23 -15.98
N PRO A 25 4.66 -27.64 -16.59
CA PRO A 25 4.64 -28.46 -17.80
C PRO A 25 4.32 -29.96 -17.53
N ASP A 26 4.48 -30.47 -16.31
CA ASP A 26 4.52 -31.92 -16.07
C ASP A 26 3.29 -32.50 -15.32
N THR A 27 2.58 -31.70 -14.52
CA THR A 27 1.50 -32.21 -13.66
C THR A 27 0.13 -32.30 -14.36
N VAL A 28 -0.05 -31.53 -15.44
CA VAL A 28 -1.36 -31.29 -16.07
C VAL A 28 -1.84 -32.44 -16.99
N SER A 29 -0.95 -33.35 -17.40
CA SER A 29 -1.31 -34.40 -18.37
C SER A 29 -2.15 -35.56 -17.82
N ARG A 30 -2.35 -35.65 -16.48
CA ARG A 30 -2.92 -36.86 -15.83
C ARG A 30 -4.31 -36.67 -15.22
N LEU A 31 -4.85 -35.45 -15.18
CA LEU A 31 -6.10 -35.14 -14.48
C LEU A 31 -7.05 -34.36 -15.40
N GLY A 32 -8.00 -35.06 -16.03
CA GLY A 32 -8.91 -34.51 -17.05
C GLY A 32 -9.49 -33.12 -16.73
N ASN A 33 -10.33 -33.01 -15.70
CA ASN A 33 -10.95 -31.72 -15.31
C ASN A 33 -10.01 -30.76 -14.54
N GLY A 34 -8.96 -31.29 -13.89
CA GLY A 34 -7.98 -30.49 -13.14
C GLY A 34 -7.21 -29.49 -14.01
N THR A 35 -6.95 -29.83 -15.27
CA THR A 35 -6.36 -28.94 -16.27
C THR A 35 -7.17 -27.67 -16.50
N THR A 36 -8.50 -27.78 -16.53
CA THR A 36 -9.40 -26.64 -16.72
C THR A 36 -9.40 -25.74 -15.48
N THR A 37 -9.49 -26.32 -14.29
CA THR A 37 -9.45 -25.56 -13.03
C THR A 37 -8.13 -24.79 -12.88
N LEU A 38 -6.99 -25.44 -13.11
CA LEU A 38 -5.67 -24.79 -13.01
C LEU A 38 -5.52 -23.65 -14.01
N ARG A 39 -5.99 -23.83 -15.25
CA ARG A 39 -6.00 -22.77 -16.26
C ARG A 39 -6.86 -21.57 -15.83
N THR A 40 -8.07 -21.81 -15.33
CA THR A 40 -8.96 -20.76 -14.82
C THR A 40 -8.32 -20.01 -13.65
N VAL A 41 -7.71 -20.71 -12.69
CA VAL A 41 -7.00 -20.06 -11.56
C VAL A 41 -5.80 -19.25 -12.04
N ARG A 42 -5.07 -19.73 -13.06
CA ARG A 42 -3.96 -18.96 -13.65
C ARG A 42 -4.45 -17.71 -14.38
N GLU A 43 -5.53 -17.79 -15.13
CA GLU A 43 -6.16 -16.62 -15.76
C GLU A 43 -6.60 -15.61 -14.69
N GLU A 44 -7.18 -16.09 -13.58
CA GLU A 44 -7.54 -15.26 -12.45
C GLU A 44 -6.33 -14.60 -11.79
N ALA A 45 -5.22 -15.33 -11.60
CA ALA A 45 -3.98 -14.79 -11.06
C ALA A 45 -3.49 -13.57 -11.85
N LEU A 46 -3.46 -13.68 -13.17
CA LEU A 46 -3.04 -12.61 -14.07
C LEU A 46 -4.05 -11.46 -14.07
N GLY A 47 -5.35 -11.76 -14.09
CA GLY A 47 -6.42 -10.77 -14.05
C GLY A 47 -6.44 -9.96 -12.75
N SER A 48 -6.34 -10.63 -11.60
CA SER A 48 -6.26 -10.00 -10.27
C SER A 48 -4.98 -9.16 -10.10
N SER A 49 -3.90 -9.57 -10.75
CA SER A 49 -2.63 -8.84 -10.71
C SER A 49 -2.65 -7.58 -11.59
N ALA A 50 -3.59 -7.43 -12.54
CA ALA A 50 -3.63 -6.31 -13.46
C ALA A 50 -4.12 -4.99 -12.83
N GLY A 51 -3.65 -3.86 -13.37
CA GLY A 51 -3.98 -2.52 -12.91
C GLY A 51 -3.35 -2.13 -11.57
N GLY A 52 -3.73 -0.96 -11.06
CA GLY A 52 -3.18 -0.41 -9.82
C GLY A 52 -2.02 0.56 -10.04
N LYS A 53 -1.78 1.41 -9.04
CA LYS A 53 -0.83 2.53 -9.13
C LYS A 53 0.65 2.12 -8.99
N ARG A 54 0.91 0.87 -8.56
CA ARG A 54 2.26 0.30 -8.33
C ARG A 54 3.13 1.11 -7.37
N ILE A 55 2.50 1.79 -6.40
CA ILE A 55 3.19 2.73 -5.50
C ILE A 55 4.32 2.05 -4.72
N ARG A 56 4.14 0.80 -4.31
CA ARG A 56 5.12 0.05 -3.50
C ARG A 56 6.34 -0.30 -4.32
N ALA A 57 6.12 -0.86 -5.51
CA ALA A 57 7.18 -1.17 -6.45
C ALA A 57 7.96 0.08 -6.89
N LEU A 58 7.25 1.17 -7.22
CA LEU A 58 7.87 2.43 -7.59
C LEU A 58 8.74 2.96 -6.44
N LEU A 59 8.18 3.07 -5.23
CA LEU A 59 8.92 3.55 -4.05
C LEU A 59 10.19 2.72 -3.77
N ALA A 60 10.10 1.39 -3.86
CA ALA A 60 11.25 0.52 -3.67
C ALA A 60 12.33 0.76 -4.73
N TYR A 61 11.91 0.87 -5.99
CA TYR A 61 12.80 1.11 -7.11
C TYR A 61 13.47 2.49 -7.03
N ASP A 62 12.71 3.54 -6.70
CA ASP A 62 13.24 4.89 -6.53
C ASP A 62 14.24 4.98 -5.37
N ALA A 63 13.95 4.30 -4.25
CA ALA A 63 14.87 4.22 -3.14
C ALA A 63 16.18 3.53 -3.54
N PHE A 64 16.11 2.42 -4.28
CA PHE A 64 17.27 1.75 -4.83
C PHE A 64 18.13 2.68 -5.70
N HIS A 65 17.52 3.43 -6.62
CA HIS A 65 18.24 4.37 -7.48
C HIS A 65 18.88 5.51 -6.70
N ALA A 66 18.13 6.14 -5.79
CA ALA A 66 18.62 7.24 -4.97
C ALA A 66 19.85 6.86 -4.14
N ILE A 67 19.87 5.63 -3.60
CA ILE A 67 20.99 5.11 -2.80
C ILE A 67 22.14 4.63 -3.70
N SER A 68 21.85 3.93 -4.79
CA SER A 68 22.88 3.42 -5.72
C SER A 68 23.67 4.55 -6.37
N CYS A 69 23.00 5.63 -6.81
CA CYS A 69 23.67 6.80 -7.38
C CYS A 69 24.62 7.48 -6.38
N ALA A 70 24.22 7.54 -5.10
CA ALA A 70 25.07 8.11 -4.05
C ALA A 70 26.34 7.28 -3.84
N ALA A 71 26.24 5.96 -3.87
CA ALA A 71 27.38 5.06 -3.75
C ALA A 71 28.36 5.20 -4.93
N HIS A 72 27.85 5.32 -6.16
CA HIS A 72 28.70 5.49 -7.35
C HIS A 72 29.40 6.85 -7.40
N ASN A 73 28.76 7.91 -6.89
CA ASN A 73 29.40 9.24 -6.80
C ASN A 73 30.51 9.30 -5.74
N ALA A 74 30.43 8.45 -4.71
CA ALA A 74 31.48 8.32 -3.69
C ALA A 74 32.68 7.51 -4.20
N ASP A 75 32.46 6.57 -5.13
CA ASP A 75 33.47 5.67 -5.69
C ASP A 75 33.85 6.11 -7.12
N GLN A 76 34.63 7.19 -7.24
CA GLN A 76 35.00 7.77 -8.55
C GLN A 76 35.72 6.73 -9.45
N GLY A 77 35.11 6.37 -10.59
CA GLY A 77 35.86 6.09 -11.81
C GLY A 77 35.68 4.76 -12.55
N HIS A 78 34.70 3.90 -12.24
CA HIS A 78 34.48 2.69 -13.04
C HIS A 78 33.25 2.84 -13.95
N ALA A 79 33.47 2.64 -15.25
CA ALA A 79 32.42 2.63 -16.27
C ALA A 79 31.29 1.67 -15.91
N MET A 80 30.05 2.02 -16.28
CA MET A 80 28.87 1.16 -16.12
C MET A 80 29.14 -0.24 -16.67
N SER A 81 29.28 -1.21 -15.77
CA SER A 81 29.55 -2.61 -16.10
C SER A 81 28.23 -3.39 -16.32
N ASP A 82 28.32 -4.58 -16.90
CA ASP A 82 27.21 -5.54 -17.00
C ASP A 82 26.53 -5.84 -15.65
N GLY A 83 27.23 -5.61 -14.53
CA GLY A 83 26.70 -5.72 -13.18
C GLY A 83 25.59 -4.71 -12.87
N SER A 84 25.64 -3.50 -13.42
CA SER A 84 24.60 -2.48 -13.20
C SER A 84 23.27 -2.84 -13.87
N ALA A 85 23.32 -3.37 -15.10
CA ALA A 85 22.11 -3.78 -15.81
C ALA A 85 21.45 -5.00 -15.14
N THR A 86 22.27 -5.90 -14.59
CA THR A 86 21.80 -7.05 -13.81
C THR A 86 21.13 -6.58 -12.51
N ALA A 87 21.76 -5.67 -11.77
CA ALA A 87 21.18 -5.11 -10.54
C ALA A 87 19.85 -4.37 -10.79
N ASP A 88 19.76 -3.55 -11.84
CA ASP A 88 18.52 -2.85 -12.21
C ASP A 88 17.37 -3.83 -12.49
N ARG A 89 17.67 -4.90 -13.23
CA ARG A 89 16.67 -5.93 -13.56
C ARG A 89 16.24 -6.70 -12.31
N SER A 90 17.18 -7.06 -11.44
CA SER A 90 16.90 -7.75 -10.18
C SER A 90 16.11 -6.86 -9.22
N MET A 91 16.40 -5.57 -9.16
CA MET A 91 15.58 -4.64 -8.37
C MET A 91 14.16 -4.52 -8.92
N LEU A 92 13.99 -4.50 -10.25
CA LEU A 92 12.66 -4.51 -10.85
C LEU A 92 11.91 -5.80 -10.49
N ASP A 93 12.56 -6.95 -10.49
CA ASP A 93 11.97 -8.23 -10.10
C ASP A 93 11.58 -8.24 -8.61
N LEU A 94 12.44 -7.68 -7.74
CA LEU A 94 12.13 -7.51 -6.32
C LEU A 94 10.93 -6.58 -6.11
N ALA A 95 10.86 -5.47 -6.86
CA ALA A 95 9.72 -4.56 -6.84
C ALA A 95 8.42 -5.27 -7.30
N CYS A 96 8.50 -6.10 -8.35
CA CYS A 96 7.39 -6.95 -8.76
C CYS A 96 6.99 -7.95 -7.68
N ALA A 97 7.93 -8.54 -6.95
CA ALA A 97 7.63 -9.47 -5.86
C ALA A 97 6.76 -8.83 -4.77
N ILE A 98 7.01 -7.56 -4.42
CA ILE A 98 6.17 -6.80 -3.48
C ILE A 98 4.73 -6.67 -4.01
N GLU A 99 4.56 -6.38 -5.30
CA GLU A 99 3.23 -6.25 -5.92
C GLU A 99 2.50 -7.59 -6.09
N VAL A 100 3.24 -8.69 -6.29
CA VAL A 100 2.67 -10.05 -6.27
C VAL A 100 2.17 -10.39 -4.87
N TYR A 101 2.96 -10.10 -3.83
CA TYR A 101 2.50 -10.27 -2.45
C TYR A 101 1.27 -9.40 -2.15
N GLN A 102 1.25 -8.15 -2.63
CA GLN A 102 0.08 -7.30 -2.48
C GLN A 102 -1.17 -7.91 -3.13
N THR A 103 -1.02 -8.54 -4.30
CA THR A 103 -2.15 -9.22 -4.94
C THR A 103 -2.64 -10.41 -4.11
N SER A 104 -1.72 -11.17 -3.50
CA SER A 104 -2.07 -12.21 -2.54
C SER A 104 -2.88 -11.66 -1.36
N ALA A 105 -2.35 -10.62 -0.71
CA ALA A 105 -2.99 -10.01 0.46
C ALA A 105 -4.40 -9.52 0.13
N LEU A 106 -4.59 -8.84 -1.00
CA LEU A 106 -5.90 -8.37 -1.45
C LEU A 106 -6.90 -9.49 -1.73
N ILE A 107 -6.47 -10.62 -2.29
CA ILE A 107 -7.35 -11.77 -2.54
C ILE A 107 -7.83 -12.37 -1.22
N HIS A 108 -6.94 -12.49 -0.23
CA HIS A 108 -7.31 -12.98 1.10
C HIS A 108 -8.19 -11.98 1.85
N ASP A 109 -7.86 -10.69 1.81
CA ASP A 109 -8.64 -9.59 2.37
C ASP A 109 -10.07 -9.58 1.79
N ASP A 110 -10.23 -9.69 0.46
CA ASP A 110 -11.55 -9.77 -0.19
C ASP A 110 -12.38 -11.00 0.27
N ILE A 111 -11.74 -12.10 0.67
CA ILE A 111 -12.44 -13.28 1.20
C ILE A 111 -12.89 -13.02 2.65
N ILE A 112 -12.00 -12.43 3.45
CA ILE A 112 -12.24 -12.12 4.87
C ILE A 112 -13.36 -11.10 5.01
N ASP A 113 -13.32 -10.03 4.21
CA ASP A 113 -14.27 -8.91 4.23
C ASP A 113 -15.53 -9.19 3.38
N GLU A 114 -15.63 -10.38 2.77
CA GLU A 114 -16.66 -10.78 1.80
C GLU A 114 -16.87 -9.79 0.62
N SER A 115 -15.86 -8.97 0.31
CA SER A 115 -15.94 -7.88 -0.66
C SER A 115 -16.34 -8.38 -2.06
N ALA A 116 -17.35 -7.76 -2.66
CA ALA A 116 -17.87 -8.19 -3.97
C ALA A 116 -16.98 -7.76 -5.16
N VAL A 117 -16.29 -6.62 -5.05
CA VAL A 117 -15.62 -5.94 -6.16
C VAL A 117 -14.23 -5.46 -5.75
N ARG A 118 -13.25 -5.72 -6.61
CA ARG A 118 -11.87 -5.22 -6.51
C ARG A 118 -11.44 -4.61 -7.85
N ARG A 119 -10.94 -3.37 -7.82
CA ARG A 119 -10.48 -2.62 -9.00
C ARG A 119 -11.51 -2.60 -10.15
N GLY A 120 -12.80 -2.45 -9.82
CA GLY A 120 -13.89 -2.40 -10.80
C GLY A 120 -14.28 -3.74 -11.42
N ARG A 121 -13.74 -4.86 -10.93
CA ARG A 121 -14.06 -6.23 -11.36
C ARG A 121 -14.58 -7.04 -10.16
N PRO A 122 -15.34 -8.12 -10.36
CA PRO A 122 -15.66 -9.05 -9.27
C PRO A 122 -14.38 -9.51 -8.57
N SER A 123 -14.40 -9.60 -7.24
CA SER A 123 -13.27 -10.16 -6.48
C SER A 123 -13.03 -11.63 -6.88
N ALA A 124 -11.80 -12.12 -6.69
CA ALA A 124 -11.41 -13.45 -7.15
C ALA A 124 -12.33 -14.56 -6.63
N HIS A 125 -12.76 -14.47 -5.37
CA HIS A 125 -13.65 -15.46 -4.77
C HIS A 125 -15.07 -15.42 -5.37
N ARG A 126 -15.57 -14.25 -5.78
CA ARG A 126 -16.87 -14.11 -6.47
C ARG A 126 -16.78 -14.65 -7.88
N HIS A 127 -15.79 -14.20 -8.65
CA HIS A 127 -15.60 -14.67 -10.03
C HIS A 127 -15.39 -16.19 -10.10
N LEU A 128 -14.52 -16.75 -9.25
CA LEU A 128 -14.29 -18.20 -9.25
C LEU A 128 -15.53 -18.98 -8.77
N SER A 129 -16.35 -18.42 -7.87
CA SER A 129 -17.61 -19.05 -7.47
C SER A 129 -18.60 -19.14 -8.62
N ASP A 130 -18.69 -18.07 -9.43
CA ASP A 130 -19.55 -18.04 -10.61
C ASP A 130 -19.07 -19.02 -11.68
N VAL A 131 -17.76 -19.05 -11.97
CA VAL A 131 -17.17 -19.96 -12.96
C VAL A 131 -17.30 -21.43 -12.54
N MET A 132 -17.18 -21.73 -11.25
CA MET A 132 -17.36 -23.09 -10.72
C MET A 132 -18.84 -23.47 -10.49
N ALA A 133 -19.76 -22.50 -10.55
CA ALA A 133 -21.15 -22.63 -10.10
C ALA A 133 -21.29 -23.20 -8.68
N ASP A 134 -20.32 -22.91 -7.80
CA ASP A 134 -20.23 -23.41 -6.43
C ASP A 134 -19.41 -22.44 -5.56
N ARG A 135 -20.07 -21.79 -4.59
CA ARG A 135 -19.45 -20.81 -3.69
C ARG A 135 -18.31 -21.41 -2.87
N ARG A 136 -18.45 -22.64 -2.38
CA ARG A 136 -17.42 -23.30 -1.57
C ARG A 136 -16.18 -23.58 -2.41
N GLN A 137 -16.36 -24.08 -3.64
CA GLN A 137 -15.24 -24.33 -4.54
C GLN A 137 -14.58 -23.03 -4.98
N GLY A 138 -15.35 -22.01 -5.35
CA GLY A 138 -14.84 -20.69 -5.76
C GLY A 138 -14.00 -20.02 -4.67
N SER A 139 -14.54 -19.89 -3.45
CA SER A 139 -13.79 -19.35 -2.32
C SER A 139 -12.57 -20.19 -1.95
N GLY A 140 -12.66 -21.53 -2.02
CA GLY A 140 -11.52 -22.41 -1.78
C GLY A 140 -10.39 -22.25 -2.80
N LEU A 141 -10.73 -22.07 -4.08
CA LEU A 141 -9.75 -21.79 -5.14
C LEU A 141 -9.12 -20.41 -4.99
N ALA A 142 -9.90 -19.38 -4.64
CA ALA A 142 -9.38 -18.04 -4.37
C ALA A 142 -8.41 -18.02 -3.18
N LEU A 143 -8.73 -18.76 -2.11
CA LEU A 143 -7.83 -18.92 -0.96
C LEU A 143 -6.49 -19.53 -1.37
N MET A 144 -6.54 -20.62 -2.14
CA MET A 144 -5.34 -21.27 -2.66
C MET A 144 -4.58 -20.41 -3.67
N LEU A 145 -5.29 -19.58 -4.44
CA LEU A 145 -4.67 -18.62 -5.36
C LEU A 145 -3.86 -17.59 -4.58
N GLY A 146 -4.41 -16.99 -3.52
CA GLY A 146 -3.64 -16.11 -2.64
C GLY A 146 -2.39 -16.81 -2.10
N ASN A 147 -2.50 -18.02 -1.55
CA ASN A 147 -1.34 -18.80 -1.07
C ASN A 147 -0.28 -19.03 -2.15
N THR A 148 -0.73 -19.30 -3.38
CA THR A 148 0.15 -19.50 -4.54
C THR A 148 0.90 -18.21 -4.88
N LEU A 149 0.22 -17.05 -4.86
CA LEU A 149 0.85 -15.75 -5.11
C LEU A 149 1.81 -15.35 -3.98
N ALA A 150 1.47 -15.60 -2.72
CA ALA A 150 2.41 -15.41 -1.60
C ALA A 150 3.69 -16.24 -1.82
N THR A 151 3.55 -17.51 -2.20
CA THR A 151 4.70 -18.38 -2.52
C THR A 151 5.49 -17.86 -3.72
N ALA A 152 4.82 -17.45 -4.79
CA ALA A 152 5.44 -16.87 -5.97
C ALA A 152 6.24 -15.61 -5.63
N SER A 153 5.71 -14.74 -4.77
CA SER A 153 6.37 -13.52 -4.34
C SER A 153 7.71 -13.82 -3.65
N VAL A 154 7.76 -14.83 -2.76
CA VAL A 154 8.98 -15.24 -2.07
C VAL A 154 9.99 -15.82 -3.05
N ALA A 155 9.56 -16.65 -3.99
CA ALA A 155 10.45 -17.23 -5.00
C ALA A 155 11.08 -16.15 -5.91
N ILE A 156 10.26 -15.19 -6.36
CA ILE A 156 10.73 -14.05 -7.18
C ILE A 156 11.69 -13.19 -6.36
N ALA A 157 11.35 -12.84 -5.13
CA ALA A 157 12.21 -12.04 -4.25
C ALA A 157 13.55 -12.72 -3.98
N HIS A 158 13.53 -14.04 -3.71
CA HIS A 158 14.75 -14.81 -3.45
C HIS A 158 15.72 -14.80 -4.63
N GLU A 159 15.22 -15.08 -5.83
CA GLU A 159 16.04 -15.03 -7.06
C GLU A 159 16.60 -13.62 -7.29
N ALA A 160 15.75 -12.60 -7.20
CA ALA A 160 16.15 -11.20 -7.36
C ALA A 160 17.26 -10.79 -6.37
N LEU A 161 17.06 -11.09 -5.08
CA LEU A 161 18.00 -10.73 -4.01
C LEU A 161 19.35 -11.44 -4.13
N SER A 162 19.43 -12.59 -4.81
CA SER A 162 20.69 -13.31 -5.03
C SER A 162 21.69 -12.53 -5.90
N HIS A 163 21.20 -11.54 -6.64
CA HIS A 163 21.99 -10.66 -7.52
C HIS A 163 22.10 -9.23 -6.97
N LEU A 164 21.67 -8.97 -5.73
CA LEU A 164 21.67 -7.66 -5.09
C LEU A 164 22.54 -7.67 -3.81
N PRO A 165 23.11 -6.52 -3.41
CA PRO A 165 23.77 -6.37 -2.12
C PRO A 165 22.86 -6.73 -0.94
N ASN A 166 23.48 -7.05 0.20
CA ASN A 166 22.78 -7.31 1.46
C ASN A 166 21.70 -8.40 1.38
N THR A 167 21.90 -9.44 0.55
CA THR A 167 20.92 -10.52 0.25
C THR A 167 20.23 -11.09 1.49
N GLU A 168 20.96 -11.38 2.57
CA GLU A 168 20.39 -11.95 3.80
C GLU A 168 19.45 -10.95 4.49
N ALA A 169 19.89 -9.70 4.66
CA ALA A 169 19.07 -8.65 5.25
C ALA A 169 17.85 -8.32 4.39
N GLY A 170 18.00 -8.31 3.06
CA GLY A 170 16.89 -8.11 2.12
C GLY A 170 15.88 -9.25 2.18
N THR A 171 16.34 -10.50 2.30
CA THR A 171 15.47 -11.67 2.47
C THR A 171 14.70 -11.56 3.78
N ARG A 172 15.38 -11.16 4.86
CA ARG A 172 14.72 -10.95 6.15
C ARG A 172 13.69 -9.83 6.09
N ALA A 173 14.02 -8.70 5.49
CA ALA A 173 13.10 -7.56 5.35
C ALA A 173 11.86 -7.93 4.54
N PHE A 174 12.00 -8.72 3.47
CA PHE A 174 10.86 -9.19 2.68
C PHE A 174 9.95 -10.16 3.47
N LEU A 175 10.51 -11.05 4.28
CA LEU A 175 9.73 -11.94 5.13
C LEU A 175 9.09 -11.20 6.32
N ASP A 176 9.80 -10.25 6.93
CA ASP A 176 9.27 -9.38 7.99
C ASP A 176 8.10 -8.53 7.49
N MET A 177 8.15 -8.07 6.24
CA MET A 177 7.04 -7.39 5.58
C MET A 177 5.79 -8.27 5.54
N GLN A 178 5.89 -9.51 5.08
CA GLN A 178 4.74 -10.41 5.00
C GLN A 178 4.17 -10.71 6.39
N HIS A 179 5.06 -11.03 7.34
CA HIS A 179 4.67 -11.27 8.72
C HIS A 179 3.94 -10.07 9.32
N ALA A 180 4.42 -8.85 9.07
CA ALA A 180 3.81 -7.65 9.62
C ALA A 180 2.37 -7.44 9.09
N VAL A 181 2.16 -7.67 7.79
CA VAL A 181 0.83 -7.59 7.18
C VAL A 181 -0.11 -8.67 7.74
N GLU A 182 0.38 -9.90 7.89
CA GLU A 182 -0.39 -10.99 8.49
C GLU A 182 -0.82 -10.69 9.93
N ILE A 183 0.09 -10.18 10.76
CA ILE A 183 -0.24 -9.70 12.11
C ILE A 183 -1.26 -8.56 12.06
N GLY A 184 -1.06 -7.59 11.16
CA GLY A 184 -1.98 -6.49 10.93
C GLY A 184 -3.39 -6.97 10.61
N GLN A 185 -3.54 -7.96 9.72
CA GLN A 185 -4.84 -8.55 9.39
C GLN A 185 -5.51 -9.23 10.59
N MET A 186 -4.74 -9.95 11.42
CA MET A 186 -5.27 -10.57 12.64
C MET A 186 -5.74 -9.52 13.67
N LEU A 187 -5.01 -8.41 13.78
CA LEU A 187 -5.36 -7.30 14.65
C LEU A 187 -6.59 -6.55 14.13
N ASP A 188 -6.72 -6.35 12.82
CA ASP A 188 -7.87 -5.71 12.19
C ASP A 188 -9.17 -6.48 12.47
N LEU A 189 -9.16 -7.81 12.31
CA LEU A 189 -10.27 -8.69 12.69
C LEU A 189 -10.60 -8.63 14.19
N SER A 190 -9.61 -8.39 15.03
CA SER A 190 -9.83 -8.22 16.47
C SER A 190 -10.45 -6.86 16.78
N LEU A 191 -10.09 -5.82 16.01
CA LEU A 191 -10.56 -4.45 16.16
C LEU A 191 -12.07 -4.34 15.94
N GLU A 192 -12.65 -5.13 15.04
CA GLU A 192 -14.10 -5.23 14.82
C GLU A 192 -14.90 -5.62 16.07
N ARG A 193 -14.26 -6.22 17.08
CA ARG A 193 -14.89 -6.69 18.32
C ARG A 193 -14.63 -5.81 19.54
N MET A 194 -13.73 -4.84 19.43
CA MET A 194 -13.42 -3.88 20.48
C MET A 194 -14.69 -3.15 21.03
N PRO A 195 -14.78 -2.81 22.31
CA PRO A 195 -15.87 -1.96 22.77
C PRO A 195 -15.77 -0.54 22.17
N LEU A 196 -16.91 0.10 21.88
CA LEU A 196 -16.98 1.48 21.37
C LEU A 196 -17.11 2.54 22.48
N ASP A 197 -17.06 2.11 23.74
CA ASP A 197 -17.20 2.95 24.93
C ASP A 197 -15.89 3.64 25.38
N SER A 198 -14.75 3.24 24.81
CA SER A 198 -13.45 3.91 24.97
C SER A 198 -12.88 4.39 23.63
N PRO A 199 -13.34 5.55 23.10
CA PRO A 199 -12.88 6.05 21.80
C PRO A 199 -11.36 6.29 21.71
N LYS A 200 -10.71 6.68 22.82
CA LYS A 200 -9.26 6.92 22.84
C LYS A 200 -8.43 5.65 22.66
N ASP A 201 -8.87 4.56 23.29
CA ASP A 201 -8.22 3.26 23.12
C ASP A 201 -8.46 2.75 21.69
N LEU A 202 -9.65 3.00 21.14
CA LEU A 202 -9.98 2.64 19.76
C LEU A 202 -9.10 3.38 18.73
N VAL A 203 -8.84 4.68 18.91
CA VAL A 203 -7.90 5.43 18.05
C VAL A 203 -6.52 4.78 18.09
N THR A 204 -6.02 4.46 19.29
CA THR A 204 -4.68 3.87 19.46
C THR A 204 -4.60 2.50 18.76
N ALA A 205 -5.61 1.64 18.98
CA ALA A 205 -5.67 0.32 18.37
C ALA A 205 -5.81 0.38 16.83
N ALA A 206 -6.61 1.31 16.30
CA ALA A 206 -6.75 1.51 14.86
C ALA A 206 -5.43 1.97 14.22
N VAL A 207 -4.73 2.93 14.84
CA VAL A 207 -3.41 3.37 14.37
C VAL A 207 -2.37 2.25 14.44
N ASP A 208 -2.41 1.41 15.48
CA ASP A 208 -1.53 0.24 15.56
C ASP A 208 -1.82 -0.76 14.44
N VAL A 209 -3.10 -1.04 14.15
CA VAL A 209 -3.50 -1.85 12.99
C VAL A 209 -2.95 -1.26 11.70
N ASP A 210 -3.11 0.05 11.46
CA ASP A 210 -2.61 0.72 10.26
C ASP A 210 -1.08 0.62 10.14
N HIS A 211 -0.35 0.71 11.25
CA HIS A 211 1.09 0.53 11.29
C HIS A 211 1.51 -0.88 10.81
N TRP A 212 0.85 -1.92 11.32
CA TRP A 212 1.13 -3.30 10.98
C TRP A 212 0.61 -3.71 9.60
N LYS A 213 -0.67 -3.47 9.33
CA LYS A 213 -1.38 -3.90 8.13
C LYS A 213 -0.96 -3.08 6.91
N THR A 214 -0.75 -1.77 7.04
CA THR A 214 -0.56 -0.89 5.88
C THR A 214 0.80 -0.25 5.80
N ALA A 215 1.25 0.45 6.84
CA ALA A 215 2.48 1.24 6.77
C ALA A 215 3.72 0.36 6.56
N SER A 216 3.73 -0.82 7.20
CA SER A 216 4.81 -1.82 7.13
C SER A 216 5.21 -2.21 5.71
N TYR A 217 4.24 -2.41 4.80
CA TYR A 217 4.51 -2.92 3.46
C TYR A 217 4.25 -1.88 2.35
N THR A 218 3.52 -0.80 2.67
CA THR A 218 3.29 0.28 1.71
C THR A 218 4.48 1.23 1.59
N ALA A 219 5.17 1.50 2.70
CA ALA A 219 6.26 2.46 2.73
C ALA A 219 7.52 1.94 3.42
N VAL A 220 7.40 1.27 4.58
CA VAL A 220 8.58 0.80 5.34
C VAL A 220 9.38 -0.24 4.54
N ALA A 221 8.76 -1.36 4.17
CA ALA A 221 9.47 -2.42 3.45
C ALA A 221 9.99 -1.99 2.07
N PRO A 222 9.25 -1.24 1.23
CA PRO A 222 9.81 -0.68 -0.01
C PRO A 222 11.08 0.15 0.21
N LEU A 223 11.07 1.08 1.19
CA LEU A 223 12.25 1.88 1.50
C LEU A 223 13.42 1.03 2.02
N GLU A 224 13.14 0.05 2.88
CA GLU A 224 14.17 -0.86 3.42
C GLU A 224 14.80 -1.70 2.31
N LEU A 225 13.98 -2.37 1.51
CA LEU A 225 14.41 -3.23 0.41
C LEU A 225 15.18 -2.44 -0.65
N GLY A 226 14.68 -1.26 -1.04
CA GLY A 226 15.36 -0.39 -1.98
C GLY A 226 16.73 0.09 -1.45
N ALA A 227 16.78 0.54 -0.19
CA ALA A 227 18.04 0.98 0.41
C ALA A 227 19.07 -0.15 0.56
N LEU A 228 18.63 -1.34 0.98
CA LEU A 228 19.47 -2.53 1.08
C LEU A 228 20.03 -2.95 -0.29
N ALA A 229 19.17 -3.00 -1.31
CA ALA A 229 19.56 -3.29 -2.68
C ALA A 229 20.52 -2.23 -3.24
N GLY A 230 20.38 -0.98 -2.82
CA GLY A 230 21.29 0.12 -3.19
C GLY A 230 22.65 0.07 -2.48
N GLY A 231 22.87 -0.92 -1.61
CA GLY A 231 24.12 -1.10 -0.88
C GLY A 231 24.22 -0.35 0.45
N MET A 232 23.11 0.21 0.96
CA MET A 232 23.11 0.80 2.31
C MET A 232 23.34 -0.28 3.37
N GLU A 233 24.12 0.05 4.40
CA GLU A 233 24.33 -0.84 5.55
C GLU A 233 22.98 -1.20 6.21
N PRO A 234 22.74 -2.48 6.59
CA PRO A 234 21.43 -2.95 7.04
C PRO A 234 20.79 -2.20 8.21
N VAL A 235 21.56 -1.87 9.26
CA VAL A 235 21.02 -1.12 10.42
C VAL A 235 20.59 0.28 9.99
N ARG A 236 21.38 0.95 9.14
CA ARG A 236 21.04 2.25 8.58
C ARG A 236 19.82 2.20 7.66
N ALA A 237 19.72 1.19 6.80
CA ALA A 237 18.58 0.97 5.90
C ALA A 237 17.28 0.78 6.69
N ARG A 238 17.31 -0.08 7.71
CA ARG A 238 16.17 -0.32 8.61
C ARG A 238 15.76 0.94 9.38
N ARG A 239 16.73 1.72 9.87
CA ARG A 239 16.47 2.99 10.56
C ARG A 239 15.81 4.00 9.64
N LEU A 240 16.35 4.19 8.43
CA LEU A 240 15.78 5.08 7.42
C LEU A 240 14.35 4.67 7.10
N ALA A 241 14.13 3.41 6.76
CA ALA A 241 12.83 2.87 6.41
C ALA A 241 11.77 3.06 7.51
N ARG A 242 12.13 2.85 8.77
CA ARG A 242 11.20 3.05 9.89
C ARG A 242 10.90 4.52 10.15
N THR A 243 11.93 5.37 10.20
CA THR A 243 11.76 6.78 10.55
C THR A 243 11.06 7.58 9.45
N VAL A 244 11.28 7.23 8.18
CA VAL A 244 10.66 7.88 7.03
C VAL A 244 9.37 7.18 6.62
N GLY A 245 9.40 5.85 6.54
CA GLY A 245 8.33 5.04 5.98
C GLY A 245 7.15 4.81 6.92
N ALA A 246 7.37 4.71 8.23
CA ALA A 246 6.25 4.51 9.16
C ALA A 246 5.25 5.68 9.14
N PRO A 247 5.67 6.96 9.27
CA PRO A 247 4.72 8.06 9.18
C PRO A 247 4.14 8.22 7.77
N LEU A 248 4.93 8.02 6.71
CA LEU A 248 4.44 8.05 5.33
C LEU A 248 3.36 7.00 5.05
N GLY A 249 3.58 5.78 5.53
CA GLY A 249 2.66 4.66 5.36
C GLY A 249 1.38 4.83 6.17
N LEU A 250 1.46 5.42 7.37
CA LEU A 250 0.28 5.78 8.15
C LEU A 250 -0.52 6.91 7.48
N ALA A 251 0.17 7.94 6.98
CA ALA A 251 -0.46 9.02 6.20
C ALA A 251 -1.18 8.47 4.96
N PHE A 252 -0.62 7.43 4.32
CA PHE A 252 -1.26 6.75 3.20
C PHE A 252 -2.57 6.08 3.59
N GLN A 253 -2.59 5.32 4.70
CA GLN A 253 -3.81 4.64 5.14
C GLN A 253 -4.91 5.64 5.49
N LEU A 254 -4.58 6.66 6.29
CA LEU A 254 -5.54 7.71 6.66
C LEU A 254 -6.06 8.47 5.43
N TYR A 255 -5.22 8.67 4.42
CA TYR A 255 -5.64 9.27 3.16
C TYR A 255 -6.56 8.34 2.35
N ASP A 256 -6.34 7.03 2.37
CA ASP A 256 -7.21 6.04 1.71
C ASP A 256 -8.59 5.98 2.39
N ASP A 257 -8.63 5.93 3.73
CA ASP A 257 -9.86 6.01 4.53
C ASP A 257 -10.64 7.30 4.20
N LEU A 258 -9.96 8.44 4.10
CA LEU A 258 -10.60 9.69 3.70
C LEU A 258 -11.15 9.62 2.27
N LEU A 259 -10.45 9.00 1.32
CA LEU A 259 -10.94 8.86 -0.04
C LEU A 259 -12.20 7.98 -0.12
N ASP A 260 -12.37 7.02 0.78
CA ASP A 260 -13.60 6.22 0.87
C ASP A 260 -14.81 7.09 1.26
N ILE A 261 -14.59 8.15 2.04
CA ILE A 261 -15.64 9.08 2.50
C ILE A 261 -15.84 10.27 1.54
N VAL A 262 -14.78 11.00 1.22
CA VAL A 262 -14.85 12.27 0.46
C VAL A 262 -14.58 12.09 -1.04
N GLY A 263 -14.17 10.90 -1.48
CA GLY A 263 -13.91 10.62 -2.88
C GLY A 263 -15.19 10.62 -3.71
N SER A 264 -15.12 11.04 -4.97
CA SER A 264 -16.21 10.76 -5.90
C SER A 264 -16.11 9.32 -6.41
N SER A 265 -17.24 8.63 -6.58
CA SER A 265 -17.28 7.28 -7.15
C SER A 265 -16.57 7.18 -8.52
N ALA A 266 -16.56 8.27 -9.28
CA ALA A 266 -15.82 8.39 -10.54
C ALA A 266 -14.29 8.37 -10.38
N ARG A 267 -13.75 8.81 -9.23
CA ARG A 267 -12.32 8.81 -8.91
C ARG A 267 -11.87 7.53 -8.22
N THR A 268 -12.71 6.93 -7.39
CA THR A 268 -12.38 5.74 -6.58
C THR A 268 -12.75 4.43 -7.29
N GLY A 269 -13.70 4.48 -8.23
CA GLY A 269 -14.22 3.29 -8.91
C GLY A 269 -15.13 2.41 -8.04
N LYS A 270 -15.53 2.91 -6.85
CA LYS A 270 -16.39 2.24 -5.87
C LYS A 270 -17.46 3.22 -5.34
N PRO A 271 -18.60 2.74 -4.82
CA PRO A 271 -19.48 3.55 -3.98
C PRO A 271 -18.69 4.10 -2.78
N THR A 272 -19.00 5.31 -2.33
CA THR A 272 -18.43 5.88 -1.10
C THR A 272 -18.94 5.14 0.14
N GLY A 273 -18.20 5.24 1.24
CA GLY A 273 -18.54 4.61 2.53
C GLY A 273 -18.45 3.09 2.49
N GLY A 274 -17.49 2.54 1.74
CA GLY A 274 -17.15 1.11 1.78
C GLY A 274 -16.83 0.66 3.20
N ASP A 275 -15.98 1.41 3.90
CA ASP A 275 -15.54 1.05 5.26
C ASP A 275 -16.70 1.10 6.26
N ILE A 276 -17.61 2.08 6.10
CA ILE A 276 -18.81 2.17 6.93
C ILE A 276 -19.72 0.96 6.69
N ARG A 277 -19.90 0.56 5.42
CA ARG A 277 -20.72 -0.60 5.04
C ARG A 277 -20.17 -1.90 5.61
N GLU A 278 -18.84 -2.07 5.54
CA GLU A 278 -18.11 -3.20 6.10
C GLU A 278 -18.06 -3.14 7.64
N GLY A 279 -18.32 -1.97 8.25
CA GLY A 279 -18.30 -1.79 9.69
C GLY A 279 -16.90 -1.65 10.27
N LYS A 280 -15.93 -1.27 9.43
CA LYS A 280 -14.53 -1.09 9.83
C LYS A 280 -14.40 0.02 10.84
N ARG A 281 -13.60 -0.24 11.88
CA ARG A 281 -13.40 0.70 12.98
C ARG A 281 -12.15 1.53 12.75
N THR A 282 -12.24 2.33 11.71
CA THR A 282 -11.17 3.22 11.27
C THR A 282 -10.90 4.32 12.29
N VAL A 283 -9.77 5.00 12.10
CA VAL A 283 -9.43 6.19 12.90
C VAL A 283 -10.51 7.28 12.78
N LEU A 284 -11.21 7.38 11.64
CA LEU A 284 -12.33 8.31 11.44
C LEU A 284 -13.50 8.01 12.39
N LEU A 285 -13.89 6.74 12.54
CA LEU A 285 -14.94 6.36 13.49
C LEU A 285 -14.52 6.73 14.92
N ALA A 286 -13.29 6.41 15.27
CA ALA A 286 -12.78 6.63 16.62
C ALA A 286 -12.70 8.13 16.97
N ASP A 287 -12.24 8.96 16.04
CA ASP A 287 -12.24 10.42 16.18
C ASP A 287 -13.69 10.95 16.28
N ALA A 288 -14.62 10.48 15.45
CA ALA A 288 -16.02 10.90 15.49
C ALA A 288 -16.70 10.54 16.82
N LEU A 289 -16.48 9.34 17.36
CA LEU A 289 -16.99 8.92 18.67
C LEU A 289 -16.43 9.78 19.83
N ASN A 290 -15.16 10.17 19.71
CA ASN A 290 -14.48 11.00 20.70
C ASN A 290 -14.99 12.46 20.68
N LEU A 291 -15.31 12.99 19.49
CA LEU A 291 -15.74 14.39 19.30
C LEU A 291 -17.26 14.60 19.39
N ALA A 292 -18.05 13.55 19.20
CA ALA A 292 -19.51 13.59 19.22
C ALA A 292 -20.12 13.94 20.59
N ASP A 293 -21.34 14.48 20.57
CA ASP A 293 -22.20 14.52 21.75
C ASP A 293 -22.82 13.14 22.04
N GLU A 294 -23.52 13.01 23.17
CA GLU A 294 -24.04 11.70 23.60
C GLU A 294 -25.07 11.08 22.62
N PRO A 295 -26.05 11.82 22.07
CA PRO A 295 -26.96 11.27 21.07
C PRO A 295 -26.25 10.80 19.80
N THR A 296 -25.30 11.59 19.28
CA THR A 296 -24.54 11.25 18.06
C THR A 296 -23.63 10.04 18.31
N ARG A 297 -22.98 9.98 19.47
CA ARG A 297 -22.18 8.83 19.90
C ARG A 297 -23.02 7.56 19.99
N ALA A 298 -24.22 7.63 20.57
CA ALA A 298 -25.13 6.49 20.65
C ALA A 298 -25.58 6.02 19.26
N TYR A 299 -25.84 6.94 18.33
CA TYR A 299 -26.14 6.61 16.94
C TYR A 299 -24.98 5.89 16.25
N LEU A 300 -23.76 6.42 16.35
CA LEU A 300 -22.55 5.79 15.79
C LEU A 300 -22.34 4.39 16.39
N ALA A 301 -22.46 4.25 17.71
CA ALA A 301 -22.32 2.95 18.38
C ALA A 301 -23.36 1.95 17.88
N HIS A 302 -24.62 2.37 17.70
CA HIS A 302 -25.65 1.52 17.13
C HIS A 302 -25.35 1.13 15.67
N ALA A 303 -25.02 2.11 14.82
CA ALA A 303 -24.67 1.85 13.42
C ALA A 303 -23.49 0.86 13.29
N PHE A 304 -22.46 0.99 14.12
CA PHE A 304 -21.28 0.11 14.10
C PHE A 304 -21.43 -1.20 14.89
N THR A 305 -22.59 -1.47 15.48
CA THR A 305 -22.94 -2.77 16.08
C THR A 305 -24.09 -3.50 15.36
N SER A 306 -24.78 -2.83 14.45
CA SER A 306 -25.80 -3.42 13.58
C SER A 306 -25.21 -4.43 12.59
N GLU A 307 -26.00 -5.45 12.24
CA GLU A 307 -25.62 -6.49 11.27
C GLU A 307 -25.41 -5.96 9.84
N ALA A 308 -26.06 -4.84 9.50
CA ALA A 308 -25.93 -4.19 8.21
C ALA A 308 -26.06 -2.66 8.34
N ARG A 309 -25.45 -1.94 7.39
CA ARG A 309 -25.61 -0.49 7.21
C ARG A 309 -26.12 -0.26 5.80
N ASP A 310 -27.34 0.26 5.69
CA ASP A 310 -27.91 0.66 4.41
C ASP A 310 -27.37 2.03 3.96
N GLU A 311 -27.74 2.45 2.75
CA GLU A 311 -27.25 3.71 2.17
C GLU A 311 -27.65 4.94 2.99
N ASP A 312 -28.80 4.91 3.68
CA ASP A 312 -29.25 5.99 4.55
C ASP A 312 -28.37 6.08 5.82
N THR A 313 -28.04 4.93 6.42
CA THR A 313 -27.08 4.84 7.53
C THR A 313 -25.72 5.36 7.10
N ILE A 314 -25.21 4.91 5.94
CA ILE A 314 -23.92 5.33 5.42
C ILE A 314 -23.88 6.84 5.19
N THR A 315 -24.90 7.39 4.55
CA THR A 315 -25.03 8.85 4.31
C THR A 315 -25.04 9.63 5.62
N THR A 316 -25.76 9.12 6.63
CA THR A 316 -25.84 9.77 7.95
C THR A 316 -24.50 9.73 8.69
N VAL A 317 -23.80 8.59 8.69
CA VAL A 317 -22.46 8.46 9.29
C VAL A 317 -21.45 9.39 8.61
N MET A 318 -21.49 9.49 7.28
CA MET A 318 -20.64 10.43 6.54
C MET A 318 -20.90 11.89 6.93
N ALA A 319 -22.16 12.28 7.10
CA ALA A 319 -22.51 13.62 7.59
C ALA A 319 -22.00 13.85 9.01
N ILE A 320 -22.11 12.84 9.90
CA ILE A 320 -21.56 12.92 11.25
C ILE A 320 -20.03 13.09 11.23
N TYR A 321 -19.31 12.41 10.35
CA TYR A 321 -17.85 12.58 10.23
C TYR A 321 -17.45 14.00 9.83
N GLU A 322 -18.25 14.67 8.99
CA GLU A 322 -18.05 16.08 8.63
C GLU A 322 -18.40 16.99 9.82
N ASP A 323 -19.61 16.85 10.39
CA ASP A 323 -20.14 17.73 11.45
C ASP A 323 -19.33 17.66 12.75
N THR A 324 -18.76 16.49 13.07
CA THR A 324 -17.90 16.31 14.25
C THR A 324 -16.49 16.87 14.07
N GLY A 325 -16.07 17.17 12.83
CA GLY A 325 -14.70 17.54 12.50
C GLY A 325 -13.72 16.37 12.45
N ALA A 326 -14.20 15.11 12.43
CA ALA A 326 -13.33 13.94 12.32
C ALA A 326 -12.54 13.92 11.00
N ILE A 327 -13.15 14.39 9.91
CA ILE A 327 -12.48 14.54 8.60
C ILE A 327 -11.31 15.53 8.69
N ASP A 328 -11.51 16.68 9.34
CA ASP A 328 -10.46 17.70 9.50
C ASP A 328 -9.35 17.22 10.46
N SER A 329 -9.70 16.50 11.53
CA SER A 329 -8.73 15.82 12.40
C SER A 329 -7.82 14.88 11.60
N SER A 330 -8.40 14.04 10.73
CA SER A 330 -7.65 13.11 9.88
C SER A 330 -6.74 13.85 8.89
N ARG A 331 -7.22 14.94 8.26
CA ARG A 331 -6.41 15.79 7.38
C ARG A 331 -5.20 16.38 8.10
N CYS A 332 -5.40 16.96 9.29
CA CYS A 332 -4.30 17.49 10.09
C CYS A 332 -3.29 16.40 10.49
N ARG A 333 -3.77 15.19 10.82
CA ARG A 333 -2.90 14.05 11.15
C ARG A 333 -2.08 13.61 9.94
N ILE A 334 -2.67 13.56 8.74
CA ILE A 334 -1.97 13.24 7.49
C ILE A 334 -0.86 14.26 7.24
N ASP A 335 -1.15 15.57 7.30
CA ASP A 335 -0.15 16.61 7.05
C ASP A 335 1.02 16.52 8.04
N ALA A 336 0.73 16.34 9.33
CA ALA A 336 1.76 16.16 10.35
C ALA A 336 2.65 14.94 10.08
N LEU A 337 2.06 13.80 9.71
CA LEU A 337 2.82 12.58 9.37
C LEU A 337 3.67 12.76 8.11
N LEU A 338 3.18 13.50 7.10
CA LEU A 338 3.97 13.81 5.91
C LEU A 338 5.15 14.72 6.26
N ASP A 339 4.95 15.71 7.13
CA ASP A 339 6.01 16.58 7.60
C ASP A 339 7.05 15.83 8.45
N ASP A 340 6.61 14.90 9.30
CA ASP A 340 7.50 13.99 10.06
C ASP A 340 8.37 13.15 9.12
N SER A 341 7.78 12.59 8.06
CA SER A 341 8.51 11.81 7.05
C SER A 341 9.57 12.65 6.32
N VAL A 342 9.22 13.88 5.93
CA VAL A 342 10.15 14.83 5.28
C VAL A 342 11.25 15.25 6.23
N GLN A 343 10.92 15.53 7.49
CA GLN A 343 11.91 15.92 8.50
C GLN A 343 12.87 14.76 8.81
N ALA A 344 12.36 13.53 8.92
CA ALA A 344 13.20 12.33 9.08
C ALA A 344 14.18 12.12 7.91
N LEU A 345 13.77 12.42 6.67
CA LEU A 345 14.68 12.40 5.51
C LEU A 345 15.78 13.45 5.64
N ARG A 346 15.46 14.68 6.08
CA ARG A 346 16.46 15.73 6.31
C ARG A 346 17.46 15.35 7.40
N ASP A 347 16.99 14.69 8.44
CA ASP A 347 17.81 14.26 9.58
C ASP A 347 18.52 12.90 9.36
N SER A 348 18.41 12.33 8.16
CA SER A 348 18.97 11.02 7.81
C SER A 348 20.50 11.03 7.63
N GLY A 349 21.10 12.21 7.47
CA GLY A 349 22.52 12.37 7.15
C GLY A 349 22.90 11.85 5.75
N LEU A 350 21.92 11.74 4.84
CA LEU A 350 22.15 11.47 3.42
C LEU A 350 22.58 12.75 2.69
N ALA A 351 23.17 12.60 1.50
CA ALA A 351 23.49 13.72 0.63
C ALA A 351 22.19 14.42 0.16
N THR A 352 22.26 15.72 -0.11
CA THR A 352 21.09 16.54 -0.50
C THR A 352 20.39 15.97 -1.73
N GLU A 353 21.13 15.50 -2.73
CA GLU A 353 20.58 14.92 -3.96
C GLU A 353 19.80 13.63 -3.68
N THR A 354 20.28 12.81 -2.74
CA THR A 354 19.57 11.59 -2.29
C THR A 354 18.31 11.94 -1.51
N ILE A 355 18.37 12.96 -0.64
CA ILE A 355 17.21 13.45 0.11
C ILE A 355 16.14 13.96 -0.86
N ASP A 356 16.52 14.73 -1.87
CA ASP A 356 15.60 15.28 -2.87
C ASP A 356 14.95 14.16 -3.70
N ALA A 357 15.73 13.17 -4.14
CA ALA A 357 15.22 12.01 -4.87
C ALA A 357 14.23 11.18 -4.04
N LEU A 358 14.57 10.87 -2.78
CA LEU A 358 13.68 10.15 -1.87
C LEU A 358 12.42 10.97 -1.52
N SER A 359 12.57 12.28 -1.30
CA SER A 359 11.43 13.18 -1.03
C SER A 359 10.46 13.20 -2.22
N HIS A 360 10.98 13.22 -3.44
CA HIS A 360 10.16 13.13 -4.64
C HIS A 360 9.43 11.78 -4.74
N ALA A 361 10.12 10.67 -4.44
CA ALA A 361 9.50 9.35 -4.41
C ALA A 361 8.36 9.26 -3.35
N CYS A 362 8.62 9.72 -2.12
CA CYS A 362 7.63 9.75 -1.05
C CYS A 362 6.40 10.60 -1.41
N SER A 363 6.58 11.73 -2.11
CA SER A 363 5.47 12.60 -2.52
C SER A 363 4.46 11.96 -3.50
N ARG A 364 4.84 10.85 -4.15
CA ARG A 364 3.93 10.07 -5.01
C ARG A 364 3.04 9.10 -4.24
N VAL A 365 3.41 8.76 -3.01
CA VAL A 365 2.65 7.83 -2.17
C VAL A 365 1.36 8.50 -1.70
N VAL A 366 1.48 9.70 -1.12
CA VAL A 366 0.36 10.52 -0.68
C VAL A 366 0.46 11.90 -1.34
N PRO A 367 -0.49 12.28 -2.21
CA PRO A 367 -0.53 13.63 -2.75
C PRO A 367 -0.78 14.60 -1.61
N ARG A 368 0.04 15.65 -1.47
CA ARG A 368 -0.31 16.76 -0.56
C ARG A 368 -1.62 17.37 -1.04
N THR A 369 -2.63 17.35 -0.18
CA THR A 369 -3.90 18.00 -0.51
C THR A 369 -3.69 19.50 -0.53
N ALA A 370 -4.13 20.18 -1.58
CA ALA A 370 -4.18 21.64 -1.58
C ALA A 370 -5.33 22.06 -0.65
N HIS A 371 -5.05 22.28 0.63
CA HIS A 371 -6.03 22.86 1.53
C HIS A 371 -6.36 24.29 1.08
N PRO A 372 -7.63 24.69 0.99
CA PRO A 372 -8.02 26.09 0.75
C PRO A 372 -7.64 27.06 1.90
N GLY A 373 -6.94 26.61 2.94
CA GLY A 373 -6.69 27.38 4.16
C GLY A 373 -5.23 27.71 4.49
N HIS A 374 -4.25 27.11 3.81
CA HIS A 374 -2.85 27.46 4.04
C HIS A 374 -2.38 28.48 2.99
N PRO A 375 -2.04 29.73 3.37
CA PRO A 375 -1.45 30.66 2.44
C PRO A 375 -0.10 30.08 2.03
N THR A 376 -0.02 29.59 0.80
CA THR A 376 1.26 29.42 0.13
C THR A 376 1.95 30.78 0.20
N HIS A 377 3.15 30.84 0.78
CA HIS A 377 3.97 32.03 0.74
C HIS A 377 4.37 32.30 -0.71
N GLY A 378 3.45 32.92 -1.45
CA GLY A 378 3.70 33.48 -2.76
C GLY A 378 4.74 34.57 -2.61
N THR A 379 5.85 34.37 -3.31
CA THR A 379 6.86 35.38 -3.58
C THR A 379 6.18 36.67 -4.01
N ARG A 380 6.20 37.68 -3.12
CA ARG A 380 5.85 39.06 -3.49
C ARG A 380 6.87 39.54 -4.51
N THR A 381 6.47 39.59 -5.77
CA THR A 381 7.08 40.47 -6.77
C THR A 381 6.99 41.91 -6.25
N PRO A 382 8.10 42.69 -6.22
CA PRO A 382 8.03 44.11 -5.87
C PRO A 382 7.30 44.88 -6.96
N PRO A 383 6.58 45.97 -6.63
CA PRO A 383 5.90 46.78 -7.62
C PRO A 383 6.91 47.50 -8.51
N GLU A 384 6.71 47.42 -9.81
CA GLU A 384 7.43 48.20 -10.81
C GLU A 384 7.20 49.70 -10.55
N HIS A 385 8.29 50.43 -10.38
CA HIS A 385 8.30 51.88 -10.38
C HIS A 385 7.98 52.38 -11.78
N ASN A 386 6.75 52.89 -11.96
CA ASN A 386 6.39 53.67 -13.14
C ASN A 386 7.00 55.07 -13.00
N GLY A 387 8.23 55.22 -13.51
CA GLY A 387 8.90 56.51 -13.67
C GLY A 387 8.33 57.24 -14.89
N GLY A 388 7.51 58.25 -14.65
CA GLY A 388 7.12 59.22 -15.67
C GLY A 388 8.11 60.37 -15.74
N MET A 389 8.69 60.60 -16.91
CA MET A 389 8.90 61.91 -17.53
C MET A 389 8.78 61.78 -19.04
#